data_AF-A0A443Q7E3-F1
#
_entry.id   AF-A0A443Q7E3-F1
#
_cell.length_a   1.000
_cell.length_b   1.000
_cell.length_c   1.000
_cell.angle_alpha   90.00
_cell.angle_beta   90.00
_cell.angle_gamma   90.00
#
_symmetry.space_group_name_H-M   'P 1'
#
loop_
_entity.id
_entity.type
_entity.pdbx_description
1 polymer ?
#
loop_
_entity_poly.entity_id
_entity_poly.type
_entity_poly.pdbx_seq_one_letter_code
_entity_poly.pdbx_strand_id
1 'polypeptide(L)'
;MPRIKPYYAVKCNNTPIVLEILASLGLGFDCASKNEIADVLSCGVSPSKIIYANPCKSKSHIEYAMSENVELMTFDNEEELYKIADCAPEAKLVVRIKVDDSHSKYHLGRKFGIVVKKVPYLLQVAKHLGLDVVGVSFHVGSGCDSCE
;
A
#
# COMPACT_ATOMS: atom_id res chain seq x y z
N MET A 1 -9.86 15.94 -9.02
CA MET A 1 -10.15 15.69 -7.60
C MET A 1 -9.21 16.54 -6.73
N PRO A 2 -9.56 17.79 -6.39
CA PRO A 2 -8.61 18.77 -5.83
C PRO A 2 -8.06 18.42 -4.44
N ARG A 3 -8.75 17.55 -3.69
CA ARG A 3 -8.32 17.09 -2.35
C ARG A 3 -7.58 15.75 -2.37
N ILE A 4 -7.43 15.12 -3.53
CA ILE A 4 -6.82 13.80 -3.66
C ILE A 4 -5.43 13.95 -4.24
N LYS A 5 -4.43 13.43 -3.50
CA LYS A 5 -3.07 13.29 -3.99
C LYS A 5 -2.95 11.93 -4.68
N PRO A 6 -2.68 11.88 -5.99
CA PRO A 6 -2.56 10.62 -6.70
C PRO A 6 -1.24 9.92 -6.34
N TYR A 7 -1.35 8.62 -6.04
CA TYR A 7 -0.22 7.70 -5.97
C TYR A 7 -0.36 6.75 -7.16
N TYR A 8 0.56 6.84 -8.13
CA TYR A 8 0.51 6.06 -9.35
C TYR A 8 0.91 4.60 -9.08
N ALA A 9 0.08 3.65 -9.49
CA ALA A 9 0.37 2.23 -9.34
C ALA A 9 1.42 1.78 -10.36
N VAL A 10 2.66 1.59 -9.90
CA VAL A 10 3.83 1.30 -10.75
C VAL A 10 3.62 0.04 -11.60
N LYS A 11 3.00 -1.00 -11.01
CA LYS A 11 2.62 -2.25 -11.69
C LYS A 11 1.78 -2.08 -12.96
N CYS A 12 1.12 -0.93 -13.16
CA CYS A 12 0.33 -0.66 -14.36
C CYS A 12 1.21 -0.44 -15.60
N ASN A 13 2.29 0.32 -15.44
CA ASN A 13 3.32 0.54 -16.45
C ASN A 13 4.54 1.15 -15.73
N ASN A 14 5.61 0.37 -15.62
CA ASN A 14 6.86 0.73 -14.94
C ASN A 14 7.96 1.17 -15.90
N THR A 15 7.61 1.58 -17.14
CA THR A 15 8.60 2.09 -18.08
C THR A 15 9.32 3.31 -17.46
N PRO A 16 10.67 3.35 -17.41
CA PRO A 16 11.41 4.41 -16.71
C PRO A 16 10.97 5.84 -17.07
N ILE A 17 10.80 6.12 -18.37
CA ILE A 17 10.36 7.45 -18.84
C ILE A 17 8.98 7.85 -18.29
N VAL A 18 8.07 6.89 -18.09
CA VAL A 18 6.75 7.16 -17.50
C VAL A 18 6.91 7.53 -16.04
N LEU A 19 7.74 6.80 -15.29
CA LEU A 19 8.00 7.09 -13.88
C LEU A 19 8.68 8.45 -13.71
N GLU A 20 9.67 8.77 -14.53
CA GLU A 20 10.38 10.06 -14.53
C GLU A 20 9.41 11.24 -14.81
N ILE A 21 8.56 11.11 -15.82
CA ILE A 21 7.56 12.14 -16.14
C ILE A 21 6.61 12.33 -14.96
N LEU A 22 6.04 11.26 -14.40
CA LEU A 22 5.12 11.36 -13.27
C LEU A 22 5.79 11.91 -12.00
N ALA A 23 7.06 11.56 -11.77
CA ALA A 23 7.87 12.10 -10.68
C ALA A 23 8.07 13.62 -10.84
N SER A 24 8.40 14.08 -12.06
CA SER A 24 8.57 15.51 -12.37
C SER A 24 7.28 16.33 -12.19
N LEU A 25 6.12 15.70 -12.42
CA LEU A 25 4.80 16.28 -12.16
C LEU A 25 4.41 16.26 -10.66
N GLY A 26 5.25 15.66 -9.82
CA GLY A 26 5.12 15.69 -8.36
C GLY A 26 4.21 14.63 -7.76
N LEU A 27 3.80 13.61 -8.52
CA LEU A 27 2.94 12.52 -8.05
C LEU A 27 3.64 11.67 -6.97
N GLY A 28 2.83 10.93 -6.20
CA GLY A 28 3.30 9.81 -5.39
C GLY A 28 3.24 8.48 -6.16
N PHE A 29 3.71 7.41 -5.54
CA PHE A 29 3.77 6.08 -6.16
C PHE A 29 3.27 4.98 -5.22
N ASP A 30 2.37 4.15 -5.73
CA ASP A 30 1.96 2.86 -5.14
C ASP A 30 2.88 1.77 -5.69
N CYS A 31 3.75 1.26 -4.82
CA CYS A 31 4.65 0.16 -5.12
C CYS A 31 4.17 -1.13 -4.46
N ALA A 32 4.23 -2.25 -5.19
CA ALA A 32 3.83 -3.57 -4.74
C ALA A 32 5.01 -4.53 -4.50
N SER A 33 6.25 -4.12 -4.83
CA SER A 33 7.45 -4.94 -4.68
C SER A 33 8.70 -4.10 -4.37
N LYS A 34 9.74 -4.78 -3.86
CA LYS A 34 11.08 -4.21 -3.68
C LYS A 34 11.62 -3.56 -4.97
N ASN A 35 11.44 -4.20 -6.12
CA ASN A 35 11.93 -3.68 -7.40
C ASN A 35 11.21 -2.40 -7.79
N GLU A 36 9.89 -2.33 -7.61
CA GLU A 36 9.12 -1.11 -7.90
C GLU A 36 9.54 0.06 -6.98
N ILE A 37 9.86 -0.23 -5.70
CA ILE A 37 10.44 0.78 -4.80
C ILE A 37 11.79 1.28 -5.34
N ALA A 38 12.69 0.36 -5.71
CA ALA A 38 14.01 0.71 -6.24
C ALA A 38 13.91 1.54 -7.54
N ASP A 39 13.02 1.14 -8.47
CA ASP A 39 12.78 1.84 -9.73
C ASP A 39 12.34 3.29 -9.48
N VAL A 40 11.36 3.49 -8.58
CA VAL A 40 10.84 4.83 -8.23
C VAL A 40 11.90 5.68 -7.52
N LEU A 41 12.67 5.10 -6.59
CA LEU A 41 13.76 5.81 -5.91
C LEU A 41 14.87 6.22 -6.88
N SER A 42 15.18 5.39 -7.88
CA SER A 42 16.17 5.73 -8.92
C SER A 42 15.77 6.94 -9.76
N CYS A 43 14.47 7.24 -9.84
CA CYS A 43 13.94 8.45 -10.49
C CYS A 43 14.04 9.72 -9.61
N GLY A 44 14.67 9.64 -8.43
CA GLY A 44 14.84 10.77 -7.50
C GLY A 44 13.60 11.12 -6.68
N VAL A 45 12.63 10.21 -6.59
CA VAL A 45 11.41 10.40 -5.81
C VAL A 45 11.72 10.28 -4.31
N SER A 46 11.22 11.21 -3.50
CA SER A 46 11.33 11.12 -2.05
C SER A 46 10.60 9.88 -1.51
N PRO A 47 11.19 9.10 -0.59
CA PRO A 47 10.52 7.95 0.05
C PRO A 47 9.16 8.29 0.68
N SER A 48 9.01 9.53 1.18
CA SER A 48 7.74 10.04 1.74
C SER A 48 6.57 10.09 0.73
N LYS A 49 6.86 10.00 -0.57
CA LYS A 49 5.89 9.94 -1.66
C LYS A 49 5.61 8.51 -2.14
N ILE A 50 6.13 7.50 -1.44
CA ILE A 50 5.91 6.09 -1.77
C ILE A 50 5.00 5.47 -0.71
N ILE A 51 4.01 4.69 -1.16
CA ILE A 51 3.26 3.77 -0.32
C ILE A 51 3.55 2.35 -0.78
N TYR A 52 3.97 1.48 0.14
CA TYR A 52 4.10 0.05 -0.14
C TYR A 52 2.73 -0.62 0.03
N ALA A 53 1.87 -0.52 -0.99
CA ALA A 53 0.45 -0.92 -0.88
C ALA A 53 0.17 -2.39 -1.21
N ASN A 54 1.15 -3.28 -1.03
CA ASN A 54 0.92 -4.72 -1.00
C ASN A 54 0.62 -5.16 0.45
N PRO A 55 -0.57 -5.72 0.75
CA PRO A 55 -0.93 -6.11 2.12
C PRO A 55 -0.21 -7.38 2.61
N CYS A 56 0.46 -8.14 1.73
CA CYS A 56 1.22 -9.34 2.09
C CYS A 56 2.64 -9.27 1.53
N LYS A 57 3.61 -8.93 2.37
CA LYS A 57 5.00 -8.66 1.99
C LYS A 57 5.93 -9.72 2.58
N SER A 58 7.08 -9.97 1.94
CA SER A 58 8.15 -10.77 2.55
C SER A 58 8.89 -9.92 3.58
N LYS A 59 9.37 -10.54 4.66
CA LYS A 59 10.13 -9.85 5.72
C LYS A 59 11.32 -9.07 5.15
N SER A 60 12.11 -9.69 4.29
CA SER A 60 13.26 -9.06 3.63
C SER A 60 12.89 -7.85 2.75
N HIS A 61 11.68 -7.80 2.19
CA HIS A 61 11.23 -6.65 1.41
C HIS A 61 10.71 -5.52 2.31
N ILE A 62 10.13 -5.85 3.47
CA ILE A 62 9.76 -4.84 4.49
C ILE A 62 11.03 -4.19 5.03
N GLU A 63 12.03 -4.99 5.41
CA GLU A 63 13.33 -4.50 5.88
C GLU A 63 14.00 -3.59 4.84
N TYR A 64 13.95 -3.99 3.56
CA TYR A 64 14.45 -3.14 2.48
C TYR A 64 13.69 -1.81 2.38
N ALA A 65 12.36 -1.84 2.38
CA ALA A 65 11.54 -0.61 2.33
C ALA A 65 11.89 0.34 3.48
N MET A 66 12.04 -0.19 4.71
CA MET A 66 12.45 0.61 5.86
C MET A 66 13.87 1.16 5.73
N SER A 67 14.83 0.37 5.20
CA SER A 67 16.21 0.86 4.98
C SER A 67 16.28 2.03 3.98
N GLU A 68 15.31 2.11 3.07
CA GLU A 68 15.15 3.21 2.11
C GLU A 68 14.21 4.33 2.63
N ASN A 69 13.79 4.27 3.90
CA ASN A 69 12.84 5.20 4.54
C ASN A 69 11.44 5.22 3.92
N VAL A 70 11.01 4.12 3.31
CA VAL A 70 9.62 3.90 2.85
C VAL A 70 8.81 3.30 4.00
N GLU A 71 8.26 4.18 4.84
CA GLU A 71 7.60 3.79 6.10
C GLU A 71 6.12 3.45 5.95
N LEU A 72 5.44 4.00 4.93
CA LEU A 72 4.00 3.86 4.75
C LEU A 72 3.64 2.57 4.01
N MET A 73 2.94 1.65 4.66
CA MET A 73 2.59 0.35 4.08
C MET A 73 1.19 -0.14 4.45
N THR A 74 0.63 -1.04 3.63
CA THR A 74 -0.69 -1.61 3.89
C THR A 74 -0.65 -2.97 4.59
N PHE A 75 -1.74 -3.33 5.23
CA PHE A 75 -1.97 -4.65 5.82
C PHE A 75 -3.47 -4.96 5.82
N ASP A 76 -3.84 -6.25 5.84
CA ASP A 76 -5.24 -6.70 5.93
C ASP A 76 -5.43 -7.97 6.78
N ASN A 77 -4.38 -8.44 7.44
CA ASN A 77 -4.41 -9.66 8.23
C ASN A 77 -3.46 -9.56 9.43
N GLU A 78 -3.66 -10.45 10.40
CA GLU A 78 -2.93 -10.45 11.67
C GLU A 78 -1.48 -10.94 11.53
N GLU A 79 -1.21 -11.92 10.66
CA GLU A 79 0.15 -12.41 10.42
C GLU A 79 1.08 -11.30 9.90
N GLU A 80 0.55 -10.41 9.05
CA GLU A 80 1.28 -9.25 8.56
C GLU A 80 1.64 -8.28 9.70
N LEU A 81 0.75 -8.09 10.67
CA LEU A 81 1.03 -7.25 11.84
C LEU A 81 2.18 -7.81 12.69
N TYR A 82 2.17 -9.11 12.99
CA TYR A 82 3.28 -9.73 13.74
C TYR A 82 4.61 -9.61 12.98
N LYS A 83 4.58 -9.82 11.67
CA LYS A 83 5.76 -9.67 10.81
C LYS A 83 6.31 -8.25 10.82
N ILE A 84 5.43 -7.24 10.73
CA ILE A 84 5.83 -5.83 10.78
C ILE A 84 6.34 -5.47 12.18
N ALA A 85 5.70 -5.91 13.25
CA ALA A 85 6.17 -5.67 14.62
C ALA A 85 7.59 -6.19 14.85
N ASP A 86 7.94 -7.33 14.23
CA ASP A 86 9.25 -7.96 14.36
C ASP A 86 10.36 -7.24 13.55
N CYS A 87 10.07 -6.72 12.36
CA CYS A 87 11.10 -6.19 11.44
C CYS A 87 11.02 -4.69 11.13
N ALA A 88 9.89 -4.05 11.42
CA ALA A 88 9.61 -2.66 11.09
C ALA A 88 8.63 -2.01 12.09
N PRO A 89 8.95 -1.97 13.40
CA PRO A 89 8.04 -1.46 14.43
C PRO A 89 7.67 0.03 14.24
N GLU A 90 8.51 0.81 13.56
CA GLU A 90 8.28 2.24 13.29
C GLU A 90 7.39 2.50 12.05
N ALA A 91 6.98 1.45 11.33
CA ALA A 91 6.18 1.60 10.12
C ALA A 91 4.83 2.29 10.36
N LYS A 92 4.41 3.09 9.38
CA LYS A 92 3.07 3.72 9.37
C LYS A 92 2.12 2.83 8.57
N LEU A 93 1.06 2.37 9.23
CA LEU A 93 0.20 1.32 8.69
C LEU A 93 -1.14 1.85 8.21
N VAL A 94 -1.55 1.34 7.06
CA VAL A 94 -2.86 1.62 6.47
C VAL A 94 -3.64 0.32 6.36
N VAL A 95 -4.75 0.20 7.09
CA VAL A 95 -5.59 -1.01 7.00
C VAL A 95 -6.32 -1.03 5.66
N ARG A 96 -6.21 -2.13 4.92
CA ARG A 96 -6.94 -2.32 3.67
C ARG A 96 -8.24 -3.06 3.93
N ILE A 97 -9.38 -2.41 3.68
CA ILE A 97 -10.70 -3.01 3.84
C ILE A 97 -11.18 -3.62 2.52
N LYS A 98 -11.99 -4.66 2.64
CA LYS A 98 -12.74 -5.24 1.53
C LYS A 98 -13.95 -4.37 1.22
N VAL A 99 -14.16 -4.12 -0.06
CA VAL A 99 -15.34 -3.44 -0.62
C VAL A 99 -15.98 -4.35 -1.66
N ASP A 100 -17.20 -4.02 -2.07
CA ASP A 100 -17.81 -4.68 -3.22
C ASP A 100 -17.01 -4.34 -4.49
N ASP A 101 -16.67 -5.37 -5.25
CA ASP A 101 -15.92 -5.29 -6.50
C ASP A 101 -16.64 -6.01 -7.63
N SER A 102 -17.92 -6.36 -7.45
CA SER A 102 -18.77 -7.10 -8.39
C SER A 102 -18.88 -6.43 -9.77
N HIS A 103 -18.71 -5.12 -9.85
CA HIS A 103 -18.76 -4.32 -11.08
C HIS A 103 -17.39 -4.06 -11.72
N SER A 104 -16.34 -4.71 -11.24
CA SER A 104 -14.99 -4.58 -11.80
C SER A 104 -14.61 -5.74 -12.71
N LYS A 105 -13.75 -5.48 -13.69
CA LYS A 105 -13.19 -6.52 -14.56
C LYS A 105 -12.29 -7.49 -13.77
N TYR A 106 -11.63 -7.00 -12.73
CA TYR A 106 -10.74 -7.79 -11.89
C TYR A 106 -11.11 -7.66 -10.41
N HIS A 107 -11.76 -8.69 -9.88
CA HIS A 107 -12.15 -8.80 -8.48
C HIS A 107 -10.93 -9.02 -7.58
N LEU A 108 -10.58 -8.02 -6.76
CA LEU A 108 -9.47 -8.07 -5.81
C LEU A 108 -9.91 -8.45 -4.39
N GLY A 109 -11.18 -8.25 -4.05
CA GLY A 109 -11.77 -8.50 -2.73
C GLY A 109 -11.83 -9.98 -2.34
N ARG A 110 -11.57 -10.91 -3.26
CA ARG A 110 -11.37 -12.33 -2.94
C ARG A 110 -10.00 -12.59 -2.33
N LYS A 111 -8.97 -11.84 -2.76
CA LYS A 111 -7.58 -12.04 -2.38
C LYS A 111 -7.12 -11.08 -1.29
N PHE A 112 -7.63 -9.85 -1.31
CA PHE A 112 -7.16 -8.76 -0.47
C PHE A 112 -8.31 -8.02 0.19
N GLY A 113 -8.02 -7.45 1.36
CA GLY A 113 -8.92 -6.61 2.14
C GLY A 113 -9.61 -7.38 3.26
N ILE A 114 -9.57 -6.81 4.46
CA ILE A 114 -10.28 -7.37 5.62
C ILE A 114 -11.76 -6.99 5.57
N VAL A 115 -12.63 -7.91 5.99
CA VAL A 115 -14.04 -7.62 6.18
C VAL A 115 -14.19 -6.54 7.26
N VAL A 116 -14.97 -5.49 6.99
CA VAL A 116 -15.13 -4.32 7.88
C VAL A 116 -15.44 -4.71 9.33
N LYS A 117 -16.28 -5.73 9.54
CA LYS A 117 -16.63 -6.25 10.88
C LYS A 117 -15.42 -6.75 11.70
N LYS A 118 -14.33 -7.15 11.04
CA LYS A 118 -13.10 -7.64 11.69
C LYS A 118 -12.04 -6.55 11.86
N VAL A 119 -12.22 -5.36 11.30
CA VAL A 119 -11.28 -4.23 11.45
C VAL A 119 -11.04 -3.87 12.92
N PRO A 120 -12.06 -3.79 13.80
CA PRO A 120 -11.83 -3.45 15.21
C PRO A 120 -10.88 -4.43 15.91
N TYR A 121 -11.02 -5.73 15.64
CA TYR A 121 -10.11 -6.76 16.15
C TYR A 121 -8.68 -6.52 15.66
N LEU A 122 -8.51 -6.28 14.37
CA LEU A 122 -7.18 -6.08 13.79
C LEU A 122 -6.49 -4.81 14.33
N LEU A 123 -7.25 -3.73 14.57
CA LEU A 123 -6.74 -2.52 15.22
C LEU A 123 -6.35 -2.76 16.69
N GLN A 124 -7.06 -3.61 17.42
CA GLN A 124 -6.68 -4.02 18.79
C GLN A 124 -5.35 -4.77 18.79
N VAL A 125 -5.14 -5.69 17.84
CA VAL A 125 -3.87 -6.41 17.69
C VAL A 125 -2.74 -5.43 17.35
N ALA A 126 -2.94 -4.54 16.39
CA ALA A 126 -1.94 -3.52 16.04
C ALA A 126 -1.56 -2.65 17.25
N LYS A 127 -2.56 -2.24 18.04
CA LYS A 127 -2.34 -1.46 19.27
C LYS A 127 -1.58 -2.24 20.34
N HIS A 128 -1.88 -3.53 20.51
CA HIS A 128 -1.19 -4.41 21.44
C HIS A 128 0.29 -4.61 21.05
N LEU A 129 0.57 -4.70 19.75
CA LEU A 129 1.93 -4.79 19.20
C LEU A 129 2.69 -3.46 19.16
N GLY A 130 2.07 -2.35 19.58
CA GLY A 130 2.70 -1.03 19.57
C GLY A 130 2.83 -0.39 18.19
N LEU A 131 2.11 -0.90 17.18
CA LEU A 131 2.17 -0.40 15.81
C LEU A 131 1.29 0.83 15.59
N ASP A 132 1.71 1.72 14.68
CA ASP A 132 1.02 2.96 14.37
C ASP A 132 0.14 2.84 13.12
N VAL A 133 -1.18 2.75 13.32
CA VAL A 133 -2.15 2.71 12.23
C VAL A 133 -2.66 4.12 11.93
N VAL A 134 -2.30 4.65 10.75
CA VAL A 134 -2.51 6.05 10.36
C VAL A 134 -3.65 6.26 9.35
N GLY A 135 -4.25 5.19 8.82
CA GLY A 135 -5.30 5.35 7.83
C GLY A 135 -5.98 4.06 7.37
N VAL A 136 -6.86 4.24 6.39
CA VAL A 136 -7.66 3.18 5.76
C VAL A 136 -7.48 3.27 4.24
N SER A 137 -7.44 2.12 3.57
CA SER A 137 -7.44 2.02 2.10
C SER A 137 -8.44 0.96 1.62
N PHE A 138 -8.85 1.06 0.37
CA PHE A 138 -9.65 0.05 -0.32
C PHE A 138 -9.38 0.11 -1.82
N HIS A 139 -9.84 -0.90 -2.55
CA HIS A 139 -9.79 -0.91 -4.01
C HIS A 139 -11.03 -1.61 -4.54
N VAL A 140 -11.84 -0.91 -5.32
CA VAL A 140 -13.12 -1.38 -5.90
C VAL A 140 -12.94 -2.37 -7.06
N GLY A 141 -11.78 -3.03 -7.13
CA GLY A 141 -11.33 -3.79 -8.29
C GLY A 141 -10.89 -2.93 -9.47
N SER A 142 -10.21 -3.54 -10.45
CA SER A 142 -9.64 -2.82 -11.60
C SER A 142 -10.63 -2.76 -12.77
N GLY A 143 -10.74 -1.60 -13.42
CA GLY A 143 -11.72 -1.38 -14.49
C GLY A 143 -13.15 -1.45 -13.95
N CYS A 144 -13.40 -0.76 -12.83
CA CYS A 144 -14.74 -0.56 -12.31
C CYS A 144 -15.44 0.51 -13.14
N ASP A 145 -16.60 0.17 -13.67
CA ASP A 145 -17.40 1.05 -14.54
C ASP A 145 -18.64 1.59 -13.78
N SER A 146 -18.85 1.20 -12.52
CA SER A 146 -19.93 1.70 -11.65
C SER A 146 -19.48 2.87 -10.78
N CYS A 147 -20.37 3.84 -10.61
CA CYS A 147 -20.24 4.92 -9.62
C CYS A 147 -21.05 4.67 -8.35
N GLU A 148 -21.84 3.59 -8.34
CA GLU A 148 -22.70 3.14 -7.25
C GLU A 148 -21.94 2.17 -6.32
#